data_AF-A0A2T7CRI8-F1
#
_entry.id   AF-A0A2T7CRI8-F1
#
_cell.length_a   1.000
_cell.length_b   1.000
_cell.length_c   1.000
_cell.angle_alpha   90.00
_cell.angle_beta   90.00
_cell.angle_gamma   90.00
#
_symmetry.space_group_name_H-M   'P 1'
#
loop_
_entity.id
_entity.type
_entity.pdbx_description
1 polymer ?
#
loop_
_entity_poly.entity_id
_entity_poly.type
_entity_poly.pdbx_seq_one_letter_code
_entity_poly.pdbx_strand_id
1 'polypeptide(L)'
;MFIRLDLSCSSCRQPRLLDGAYQCTLTAGSLDEACGQLLCYSCSRAHSSATSHPCFRVVGLDSRVMAGVIDCPHRCGANLTPANYMKHARSCKLRELMCPMSMCRQKPFFWNTLASHLIDHHGFFSENTTYEGYKEDIPLIRCGTGVVLEGQEEYFVFFIAETGLYFIWLGDAKAKPDLPSFMLKVYLHQAGPDGGPREELGHYLSPHPARVMDVIHLCVISRVTNVNITQQSFYLRVLIEDRA
;
A
#
# COMPACT_ATOMS: atom_id res chain seq x y z
N MET A 1 35.56 -8.23 -16.84
CA MET A 1 35.45 -9.27 -15.74
C MET A 1 34.76 -8.67 -14.50
N PHE A 2 33.36 -8.67 -14.43
CA PHE A 2 32.54 -8.06 -13.37
C PHE A 2 32.61 -8.93 -12.11
N ILE A 3 33.57 -8.73 -11.18
CA ILE A 3 33.60 -9.35 -9.83
C ILE A 3 32.21 -9.26 -9.19
N ARG A 4 31.44 -10.35 -9.25
CA ARG A 4 30.12 -10.49 -8.57
C ARG A 4 30.31 -10.40 -7.05
N LEU A 5 30.37 -9.19 -6.46
CA LEU A 5 30.35 -9.05 -4.98
C LEU A 5 28.96 -9.38 -4.44
N ASP A 6 28.86 -10.57 -3.74
CA ASP A 6 27.60 -11.00 -3.07
C ASP A 6 27.17 -9.95 -2.02
N LEU A 7 26.41 -8.86 -2.44
CA LEU A 7 25.93 -7.81 -1.51
C LEU A 7 24.53 -8.15 -1.03
N SER A 8 24.37 -9.37 -0.50
CA SER A 8 23.05 -9.76 0.03
C SER A 8 22.97 -9.42 1.52
N CYS A 9 21.67 -9.03 1.78
CA CYS A 9 21.47 -8.75 3.21
C CYS A 9 21.56 -10.04 4.05
N SER A 10 22.32 -9.97 5.12
CA SER A 10 22.55 -11.16 5.95
C SER A 10 21.30 -11.49 6.78
N SER A 11 20.37 -10.55 6.84
CA SER A 11 19.17 -10.81 7.67
C SER A 11 17.99 -11.23 6.80
N CYS A 12 17.69 -10.54 5.83
CA CYS A 12 16.45 -10.82 5.08
C CYS A 12 16.75 -11.62 3.81
N ARG A 13 18.09 -11.87 3.61
CA ARG A 13 18.61 -12.73 2.52
C ARG A 13 18.23 -12.16 1.15
N GLN A 14 17.86 -10.93 1.20
CA GLN A 14 17.67 -10.31 -0.13
C GLN A 14 19.01 -10.17 -0.88
N PRO A 15 18.98 -10.55 -2.05
CA PRO A 15 20.20 -10.66 -2.86
C PRO A 15 20.91 -9.30 -3.00
N ARG A 16 20.24 -8.20 -2.47
CA ARG A 16 20.95 -6.90 -2.48
C ARG A 16 20.50 -6.06 -1.29
N LEU A 17 21.37 -5.10 -0.85
CA LEU A 17 21.11 -4.28 0.36
C LEU A 17 20.22 -3.08 -0.01
N LEU A 18 18.97 -3.15 0.41
CA LEU A 18 17.97 -2.11 0.08
C LEU A 18 18.21 -0.86 0.93
N ASP A 19 18.20 0.38 0.17
CA ASP A 19 18.31 1.70 0.81
C ASP A 19 19.67 1.86 1.50
N GLY A 20 20.60 1.19 0.92
CA GLY A 20 22.00 1.43 1.33
C GLY A 20 22.58 0.18 2.02
N ALA A 21 23.90 0.13 2.08
CA ALA A 21 24.62 -0.97 2.76
C ALA A 21 25.09 -0.50 4.14
N TYR A 22 24.63 -1.34 5.05
CA TYR A 22 25.00 -1.01 6.45
C TYR A 22 25.78 -2.18 7.05
N GLN A 23 26.82 -1.76 7.73
CA GLN A 23 27.67 -2.83 8.29
C GLN A 23 27.74 -2.67 9.82
N CYS A 24 27.48 -3.84 10.37
CA CYS A 24 27.65 -3.85 11.83
C CYS A 24 29.13 -3.81 12.21
N THR A 25 29.47 -2.65 12.91
CA THR A 25 30.90 -2.52 13.27
C THR A 25 31.02 -2.34 14.78
N LEU A 26 32.21 -2.58 15.24
CA LEU A 26 32.49 -2.42 16.69
C LEU A 26 32.53 -0.93 17.06
N THR A 27 31.96 -0.66 18.25
CA THR A 27 32.18 0.70 18.80
C THR A 27 33.55 0.77 19.48
N ALA A 28 34.42 1.79 19.04
CA ALA A 28 35.74 1.99 19.70
C ALA A 28 35.60 1.88 21.23
N GLY A 29 36.13 0.60 21.84
CA GLY A 29 36.21 0.45 23.31
C GLY A 29 35.31 -0.69 23.80
N SER A 30 34.62 -1.39 22.81
CA SER A 30 33.71 -2.50 23.18
C SER A 30 34.43 -3.85 22.97
N LEU A 31 34.43 -4.75 24.06
CA LEU A 31 35.07 -6.09 24.03
C LEU A 31 34.19 -7.10 23.30
N ASP A 32 32.93 -6.56 22.78
CA ASP A 32 32.06 -7.50 22.05
C ASP A 32 32.40 -7.54 20.55
N GLU A 33 32.74 -8.81 20.03
CA GLU A 33 33.09 -8.99 18.60
C GLU A 33 31.93 -8.58 17.68
N ALA A 34 32.09 -7.36 16.94
CA ALA A 34 31.11 -7.03 15.89
C ALA A 34 30.96 -8.19 14.90
N CYS A 35 29.68 -8.47 14.62
CA CYS A 35 29.34 -9.61 13.76
C CYS A 35 29.69 -9.33 12.30
N GLY A 36 30.06 -7.99 11.93
CA GLY A 36 30.54 -7.70 10.55
C GLY A 36 29.44 -7.97 9.50
N GLN A 37 28.19 -8.06 9.98
CA GLN A 37 27.13 -8.40 9.01
C GLN A 37 26.79 -7.18 8.15
N LEU A 38 26.64 -7.53 6.89
CA LEU A 38 26.16 -6.48 5.96
C LEU A 38 24.62 -6.53 5.84
N LEU A 39 23.95 -5.38 6.15
CA LEU A 39 22.48 -5.38 6.24
C LEU A 39 21.87 -4.25 5.42
N CYS A 40 20.56 -4.43 5.10
CA CYS A 40 19.78 -3.30 4.55
C CYS A 40 19.41 -2.32 5.65
N TYR A 41 18.99 -1.16 5.19
CA TYR A 41 18.72 -0.10 6.19
C TYR A 41 17.78 -0.61 7.29
N SER A 42 16.57 -1.19 6.88
CA SER A 42 15.61 -1.61 7.93
C SER A 42 16.19 -2.74 8.80
N CYS A 43 16.90 -3.67 8.10
CA CYS A 43 17.49 -4.80 8.87
C CYS A 43 18.61 -4.31 9.80
N SER A 44 19.23 -3.26 9.39
CA SER A 44 20.29 -2.74 10.29
C SER A 44 19.68 -2.13 11.54
N ARG A 45 18.52 -1.44 11.36
CA ARG A 45 17.89 -0.85 12.56
C ARG A 45 17.40 -1.95 13.51
N ALA A 46 16.80 -2.93 12.89
CA ALA A 46 16.31 -4.02 13.73
C ALA A 46 17.48 -4.74 14.43
N HIS A 47 18.47 -4.96 13.66
CA HIS A 47 19.66 -5.64 14.24
C HIS A 47 20.26 -4.80 15.39
N SER A 48 20.46 -3.51 15.12
CA SER A 48 21.05 -2.65 16.16
C SER A 48 20.19 -2.67 17.43
N SER A 49 18.90 -2.69 17.24
CA SER A 49 18.00 -2.72 18.41
C SER A 49 18.12 -4.05 19.16
N ALA A 50 18.34 -5.11 18.42
CA ALA A 50 18.33 -6.44 19.06
C ALA A 50 19.70 -6.75 19.69
N THR A 51 20.73 -6.23 19.11
CA THR A 51 22.06 -6.72 19.57
C THR A 51 22.82 -5.57 20.23
N SER A 52 22.22 -4.37 20.12
CA SER A 52 22.88 -3.16 20.64
C SER A 52 24.22 -2.90 19.95
N HIS A 53 24.45 -3.56 18.86
CA HIS A 53 25.60 -3.22 18.01
C HIS A 53 25.24 -2.10 17.02
N PRO A 54 26.18 -1.11 16.98
CA PRO A 54 25.88 -0.03 16.02
C PRO A 54 26.13 -0.48 14.57
N CYS A 55 25.25 -0.02 13.73
CA CYS A 55 25.39 -0.30 12.28
C CYS A 55 25.58 1.02 11.54
N PHE A 56 26.67 1.05 10.71
CA PHE A 56 26.92 2.30 9.96
C PHE A 56 26.82 2.05 8.45
N ARG A 57 26.39 3.17 7.87
CA ARG A 57 26.27 3.07 6.39
C ARG A 57 27.67 3.03 5.75
N VAL A 58 27.91 2.05 4.84
CA VAL A 58 29.18 1.96 4.09
C VAL A 58 29.02 2.64 2.72
N VAL A 59 29.37 3.89 2.68
CA VAL A 59 29.07 4.75 1.51
C VAL A 59 29.84 4.24 0.30
N GLY A 60 31.00 3.61 0.52
CA GLY A 60 31.84 3.10 -0.59
C GLY A 60 31.14 1.99 -1.38
N LEU A 61 30.06 1.45 -0.80
CA LEU A 61 29.40 0.33 -1.50
C LEU A 61 28.09 0.79 -2.16
N ASP A 62 27.80 2.06 -2.07
CA ASP A 62 26.50 2.59 -2.58
C ASP A 62 26.44 2.53 -4.11
N SER A 63 27.58 2.96 -4.77
CA SER A 63 27.54 2.95 -6.24
C SER A 63 27.43 1.51 -6.79
N ARG A 64 27.96 0.60 -6.02
CA ARG A 64 27.90 -0.82 -6.45
C ARG A 64 26.53 -1.42 -6.14
N VAL A 65 25.99 -1.00 -5.03
CA VAL A 65 24.62 -1.44 -4.70
C VAL A 65 23.62 -0.83 -5.68
N MET A 66 23.94 0.31 -6.22
CA MET A 66 22.98 1.03 -7.11
C MET A 66 23.13 0.54 -8.55
N ALA A 67 24.21 -0.03 -8.95
CA ALA A 67 24.48 -0.42 -10.35
C ALA A 67 23.96 -1.84 -10.61
N GLY A 68 23.30 -2.48 -9.65
CA GLY A 68 22.92 -3.90 -9.84
C GLY A 68 21.43 -4.02 -10.19
N VAL A 69 21.13 -5.09 -11.02
CA VAL A 69 19.73 -5.41 -11.39
C VAL A 69 19.13 -6.32 -10.29
N ILE A 70 17.99 -5.85 -9.72
CA ILE A 70 17.24 -6.62 -8.70
C ILE A 70 16.04 -7.31 -9.36
N ASP A 71 16.01 -8.65 -8.98
CA ASP A 71 14.78 -9.32 -9.47
C ASP A 71 13.58 -8.97 -8.57
N CYS A 72 12.53 -8.81 -9.21
CA CYS A 72 11.29 -8.56 -8.44
C CYS A 72 11.01 -9.72 -7.49
N PRO A 73 10.65 -9.43 -6.22
CA PRO A 73 10.39 -10.50 -5.24
C PRO A 73 9.18 -11.37 -5.66
N HIS A 74 8.46 -10.85 -6.53
CA HIS A 74 7.27 -11.63 -6.93
C HIS A 74 7.52 -12.35 -8.27
N ARG A 75 8.77 -12.21 -8.73
CA ARG A 75 9.29 -12.93 -9.91
C ARG A 75 8.47 -12.61 -11.16
N CYS A 76 8.25 -11.33 -11.31
CA CYS A 76 7.46 -10.90 -12.50
C CYS A 76 8.37 -10.71 -13.70
N GLY A 77 9.65 -10.92 -13.46
CA GLY A 77 10.57 -10.90 -14.63
C GLY A 77 11.11 -9.50 -14.89
N ALA A 78 10.75 -8.47 -13.96
CA ALA A 78 11.25 -7.09 -14.18
C ALA A 78 12.69 -6.95 -13.67
N ASN A 79 13.46 -6.26 -14.53
CA ASN A 79 14.82 -5.91 -14.06
C ASN A 79 14.82 -4.55 -13.34
N LEU A 80 15.01 -4.67 -11.99
CA LEU A 80 14.80 -3.42 -11.20
C LEU A 80 16.14 -2.88 -10.71
N THR A 81 16.11 -1.51 -10.68
CA THR A 81 17.23 -0.88 -9.95
C THR A 81 16.81 -0.58 -8.50
N PRO A 82 17.78 -0.37 -7.63
CA PRO A 82 17.43 -0.03 -6.24
C PRO A 82 16.49 1.18 -6.16
N ALA A 83 16.70 2.05 -7.09
CA ALA A 83 15.85 3.27 -7.03
C ALA A 83 14.38 2.95 -7.31
N ASN A 84 14.14 1.85 -8.03
CA ASN A 84 12.72 1.65 -8.39
C ASN A 84 12.20 0.34 -7.79
N TYR A 85 12.97 -0.26 -6.93
CA TYR A 85 12.63 -1.61 -6.41
C TYR A 85 11.39 -1.49 -5.50
N MET A 86 11.48 -0.52 -4.53
CA MET A 86 10.38 -0.46 -3.56
C MET A 86 9.07 -0.04 -4.24
N LYS A 87 9.30 0.89 -5.10
CA LYS A 87 8.07 1.32 -5.80
C LYS A 87 7.47 0.17 -6.63
N HIS A 88 8.32 -0.62 -7.29
CA HIS A 88 7.79 -1.74 -8.10
C HIS A 88 7.21 -2.84 -7.18
N ALA A 89 7.99 -3.19 -6.14
CA ALA A 89 7.54 -4.31 -5.28
C ALA A 89 6.14 -4.01 -4.73
N ARG A 90 5.81 -2.79 -4.48
CA ARG A 90 4.51 -2.43 -3.90
C ARG A 90 3.42 -2.39 -4.97
N SER A 91 3.85 -2.31 -6.16
CA SER A 91 2.78 -2.16 -7.20
C SER A 91 2.86 -3.30 -8.20
N CYS A 92 3.69 -4.36 -7.77
CA CYS A 92 3.86 -5.46 -8.74
C CYS A 92 2.53 -6.20 -8.94
N LYS A 93 2.32 -6.65 -10.18
CA LYS A 93 1.02 -7.30 -10.52
C LYS A 93 0.95 -8.71 -9.92
N LEU A 94 2.16 -9.22 -9.75
CA LEU A 94 2.11 -10.61 -9.25
C LEU A 94 2.12 -10.62 -7.71
N ARG A 95 2.01 -9.36 -7.22
CA ARG A 95 1.96 -9.34 -5.75
C ARG A 95 0.60 -9.84 -5.25
N GLU A 96 0.65 -10.71 -4.24
CA GLU A 96 -0.60 -11.22 -3.63
C GLU A 96 -1.01 -10.34 -2.44
N LEU A 97 -2.33 -10.11 -2.41
CA LEU A 97 -2.85 -9.19 -1.39
C LEU A 97 -3.82 -9.94 -0.48
N MET A 98 -3.72 -9.45 0.83
CA MET A 98 -4.69 -10.06 1.77
C MET A 98 -6.00 -9.29 1.75
N CYS A 99 -7.04 -10.10 1.99
CA CYS A 99 -8.35 -9.41 2.13
C CYS A 99 -8.34 -8.52 3.38
N PRO A 100 -8.81 -7.30 3.18
CA PRO A 100 -8.72 -6.33 4.29
C PRO A 100 -9.82 -6.56 5.33
N MET A 101 -10.67 -7.55 5.13
CA MET A 101 -11.75 -7.74 6.11
C MET A 101 -11.26 -8.68 7.21
N SER A 102 -11.38 -8.19 8.51
CA SER A 102 -10.76 -8.81 9.71
C SER A 102 -11.21 -10.27 9.89
N MET A 103 -12.34 -10.72 9.28
CA MET A 103 -12.77 -12.12 9.53
C MET A 103 -12.53 -12.99 8.30
N CYS A 104 -11.76 -12.39 7.40
CA CYS A 104 -11.53 -13.19 6.17
C CYS A 104 -10.18 -13.91 6.31
N ARG A 105 -10.26 -15.24 6.49
CA ARG A 105 -9.03 -16.03 6.76
C ARG A 105 -8.58 -16.74 5.48
N GLN A 106 -8.81 -16.12 4.38
CA GLN A 106 -8.45 -16.83 3.13
C GLN A 106 -7.03 -16.45 2.71
N LYS A 107 -6.49 -17.37 1.84
CA LYS A 107 -5.14 -17.15 1.28
C LYS A 107 -5.08 -15.86 0.45
N PRO A 108 -3.83 -15.34 0.35
CA PRO A 108 -3.65 -14.09 -0.39
C PRO A 108 -4.18 -14.19 -1.83
N PHE A 109 -4.69 -12.98 -2.34
CA PHE A 109 -5.31 -12.91 -3.68
C PHE A 109 -4.47 -12.05 -4.63
N PHE A 110 -4.61 -12.48 -5.89
CA PHE A 110 -4.19 -11.47 -6.89
C PHE A 110 -5.21 -10.34 -6.98
N TRP A 111 -4.77 -9.17 -7.50
CA TRP A 111 -5.65 -7.99 -7.37
C TRP A 111 -7.00 -8.24 -8.05
N ASN A 112 -7.02 -8.83 -9.28
CA ASN A 112 -8.34 -8.99 -9.95
C ASN A 112 -9.23 -9.98 -9.19
N THR A 113 -8.58 -10.96 -8.53
CA THR A 113 -9.43 -11.93 -7.80
C THR A 113 -9.85 -11.35 -6.44
N LEU A 114 -8.99 -10.49 -5.92
CA LEU A 114 -9.39 -9.87 -4.64
C LEU A 114 -10.66 -9.03 -4.81
N ALA A 115 -10.70 -8.22 -5.90
CA ALA A 115 -11.93 -7.41 -6.11
C ALA A 115 -13.17 -8.30 -6.20
N SER A 116 -13.04 -9.37 -6.95
CA SER A 116 -14.22 -10.27 -7.08
C SER A 116 -14.57 -10.87 -5.71
N HIS A 117 -13.53 -11.21 -5.00
CA HIS A 117 -13.78 -11.80 -3.66
C HIS A 117 -14.53 -10.82 -2.75
N LEU A 118 -14.15 -9.59 -2.82
CA LEU A 118 -14.83 -8.58 -1.97
C LEU A 118 -16.30 -8.42 -2.38
N ILE A 119 -16.60 -8.58 -3.65
CA ILE A 119 -17.98 -8.41 -4.14
C ILE A 119 -18.81 -9.65 -3.80
N ASP A 120 -18.24 -10.75 -3.94
CA ASP A 120 -19.06 -11.99 -3.88
C ASP A 120 -19.17 -12.47 -2.44
N HIS A 121 -18.14 -12.04 -1.61
CA HIS A 121 -18.16 -12.74 -0.31
C HIS A 121 -18.32 -11.71 0.82
N HIS A 122 -18.11 -10.41 0.46
CA HIS A 122 -18.23 -9.44 1.57
C HIS A 122 -19.29 -8.39 1.24
N GLY A 123 -20.03 -8.63 0.15
CA GLY A 123 -21.23 -7.80 -0.16
C GLY A 123 -20.85 -6.41 -0.65
N PHE A 124 -19.61 -6.29 -1.16
CA PHE A 124 -19.26 -4.95 -1.69
C PHE A 124 -20.09 -4.64 -2.94
N PHE A 125 -20.50 -3.39 -2.94
CA PHE A 125 -21.19 -2.90 -4.14
C PHE A 125 -20.18 -2.61 -5.27
N SER A 126 -20.66 -3.01 -6.43
CA SER A 126 -19.73 -2.76 -7.55
C SER A 126 -20.41 -1.88 -8.61
N GLU A 127 -19.56 -0.94 -9.08
CA GLU A 127 -20.08 -0.06 -10.14
C GLU A 127 -18.95 0.33 -11.09
N ASN A 128 -19.41 0.49 -12.38
CA ASN A 128 -18.39 0.95 -13.37
C ASN A 128 -18.08 2.45 -13.20
N THR A 129 -16.78 2.76 -13.36
CA THR A 129 -16.43 4.21 -13.32
C THR A 129 -15.52 4.56 -14.50
N THR A 130 -15.71 5.91 -15.07
CA THR A 130 -14.76 6.43 -16.08
C THR A 130 -13.85 7.48 -15.44
N TYR A 131 -12.45 7.45 -15.70
CA TYR A 131 -11.41 8.39 -15.25
C TYR A 131 -11.75 9.83 -15.65
N GLU A 132 -12.86 10.38 -15.16
CA GLU A 132 -13.31 11.76 -15.46
C GLU A 132 -14.78 11.90 -15.09
N GLY A 133 -15.01 11.35 -13.91
CA GLY A 133 -16.46 11.55 -13.61
C GLY A 133 -16.69 11.47 -12.09
N TYR A 134 -17.27 12.62 -11.65
CA TYR A 134 -17.87 12.77 -10.30
C TYR A 134 -18.91 11.67 -10.04
N LYS A 135 -18.51 10.83 -8.97
CA LYS A 135 -19.62 9.90 -8.62
C LYS A 135 -20.23 10.29 -7.28
N GLU A 136 -21.44 10.71 -7.29
CA GLU A 136 -22.11 11.34 -6.15
C GLU A 136 -23.22 10.44 -5.62
N ASP A 137 -23.29 9.08 -6.24
CA ASP A 137 -24.44 8.32 -5.69
C ASP A 137 -23.99 6.89 -5.37
N ILE A 138 -22.81 6.85 -4.68
CA ILE A 138 -22.46 5.46 -4.32
C ILE A 138 -23.38 4.98 -3.19
N PRO A 139 -24.01 3.77 -3.41
CA PRO A 139 -24.96 3.23 -2.43
C PRO A 139 -24.37 3.25 -1.01
N LEU A 140 -25.31 3.25 -0.03
CA LEU A 140 -24.99 3.29 1.41
C LEU A 140 -24.03 2.16 1.78
N ILE A 141 -22.86 2.57 2.31
CA ILE A 141 -21.92 1.52 2.78
C ILE A 141 -21.92 1.51 4.30
N ARG A 142 -21.70 0.24 4.88
CA ARG A 142 -21.67 0.05 6.35
C ARG A 142 -20.32 -0.52 6.78
N CYS A 143 -20.25 -0.48 8.12
CA CYS A 143 -19.02 -1.14 8.63
C CYS A 143 -18.97 -2.60 8.18
N GLY A 144 -17.76 -2.97 7.60
CA GLY A 144 -17.61 -4.37 7.14
C GLY A 144 -17.95 -4.54 5.66
N THR A 145 -18.47 -3.43 5.09
CA THR A 145 -18.74 -3.49 3.63
C THR A 145 -18.02 -2.34 2.93
N GLY A 146 -18.32 -2.24 1.55
CA GLY A 146 -17.64 -1.15 0.81
C GLY A 146 -18.10 -1.13 -0.66
N VAL A 147 -17.33 -0.35 -1.32
CA VAL A 147 -17.71 -0.21 -2.74
C VAL A 147 -16.44 -0.45 -3.59
N VAL A 148 -16.74 -1.24 -4.69
CA VAL A 148 -15.67 -1.41 -5.71
C VAL A 148 -16.05 -0.63 -6.98
N LEU A 149 -15.23 0.39 -7.24
CA LEU A 149 -15.42 1.07 -8.54
C LEU A 149 -14.50 0.49 -9.61
N GLU A 150 -15.22 -0.09 -10.69
CA GLU A 150 -14.46 -0.80 -11.73
C GLU A 150 -14.07 0.14 -12.87
N GLY A 151 -12.74 0.31 -13.03
CA GLY A 151 -12.20 1.02 -14.22
C GLY A 151 -11.77 0.05 -15.32
N GLN A 152 -11.11 0.53 -16.46
CA GLN A 152 -10.76 -0.24 -17.66
C GLN A 152 -9.70 -1.30 -17.36
N GLU A 153 -8.98 -1.27 -16.23
CA GLU A 153 -8.04 -2.33 -15.80
C GLU A 153 -7.60 -2.06 -14.36
N GLU A 154 -8.37 -1.52 -13.69
CA GLU A 154 -8.07 -1.25 -12.27
C GLU A 154 -9.37 -1.18 -11.47
N TYR A 155 -9.12 -1.35 -10.17
CA TYR A 155 -10.24 -1.24 -9.23
C TYR A 155 -9.89 -0.24 -8.12
N PHE A 156 -10.95 0.60 -7.80
CA PHE A 156 -10.81 1.48 -6.62
C PHE A 156 -11.78 0.99 -5.53
N VAL A 157 -11.09 0.61 -4.47
CA VAL A 157 -11.92 -0.04 -3.43
C VAL A 157 -11.96 0.89 -2.20
N PHE A 158 -13.21 1.18 -1.80
CA PHE A 158 -13.41 1.96 -0.56
C PHE A 158 -14.21 1.12 0.44
N PHE A 159 -13.71 1.20 1.71
CA PHE A 159 -14.50 0.39 2.66
C PHE A 159 -14.32 0.95 4.07
N ILE A 160 -15.34 0.56 4.90
CA ILE A 160 -15.30 1.02 6.30
C ILE A 160 -14.93 -0.18 7.19
N ALA A 161 -13.88 0.10 7.90
CA ALA A 161 -13.52 -0.90 8.92
C ALA A 161 -13.24 -0.18 10.25
N GLU A 162 -13.85 -0.83 11.24
CA GLU A 162 -13.71 -0.25 12.59
C GLU A 162 -14.17 1.22 12.63
N THR A 163 -13.19 2.15 12.78
CA THR A 163 -13.65 3.55 12.91
C THR A 163 -13.07 4.39 11.78
N GLY A 164 -12.84 3.67 10.70
CA GLY A 164 -12.16 4.48 9.67
C GLY A 164 -12.65 4.11 8.27
N LEU A 165 -12.44 5.12 7.36
CA LEU A 165 -12.62 4.86 5.91
C LEU A 165 -11.26 4.60 5.26
N TYR A 166 -11.29 3.44 4.50
CA TYR A 166 -10.00 3.02 3.90
C TYR A 166 -10.13 2.93 2.38
N PHE A 167 -8.92 2.91 1.76
CA PHE A 167 -8.88 2.92 0.27
C PHE A 167 -7.75 2.00 -0.21
N ILE A 168 -8.15 1.17 -1.26
CA ILE A 168 -7.12 0.38 -1.95
C ILE A 168 -7.30 0.55 -3.47
N TRP A 169 -6.15 0.79 -4.07
CA TRP A 169 -6.15 0.90 -5.54
C TRP A 169 -5.54 -0.36 -6.16
N LEU A 170 -6.46 -1.14 -6.87
CA LEU A 170 -5.99 -2.43 -7.45
C LEU A 170 -5.89 -2.31 -8.97
N GLY A 171 -4.72 -2.70 -9.54
CA GLY A 171 -4.69 -2.67 -11.03
C GLY A 171 -3.24 -2.71 -11.54
N ASP A 172 -3.19 -2.92 -12.91
CA ASP A 172 -1.90 -3.12 -13.59
C ASP A 172 -1.16 -1.78 -13.78
N ALA A 173 0.18 -1.71 -13.28
CA ALA A 173 1.09 -0.52 -13.31
C ALA A 173 1.41 -0.14 -14.75
N LYS A 174 1.19 -1.02 -15.78
CA LYS A 174 1.62 -0.73 -17.17
C LYS A 174 0.50 -0.03 -17.96
N ALA A 175 -0.65 0.01 -17.31
CA ALA A 175 -1.81 0.52 -18.10
C ALA A 175 -1.85 2.05 -18.02
N LYS A 176 -0.49 2.76 -17.82
CA LYS A 176 -0.39 4.15 -18.33
C LYS A 176 0.65 4.91 -17.50
N PRO A 177 1.93 4.57 -17.55
CA PRO A 177 3.00 5.29 -16.86
C PRO A 177 2.84 6.81 -17.01
N ASP A 178 1.70 7.25 -17.86
CA ASP A 178 1.56 8.70 -18.14
C ASP A 178 0.22 9.20 -17.59
N LEU A 179 -0.50 8.37 -16.75
CA LEU A 179 -1.75 9.03 -16.32
C LEU A 179 -1.44 10.04 -15.21
N PRO A 180 -1.24 11.32 -15.58
CA PRO A 180 -1.12 12.45 -14.64
C PRO A 180 -1.91 12.19 -13.34
N SER A 181 -1.27 11.72 -12.29
CA SER A 181 -1.68 12.05 -10.92
C SER A 181 -3.18 12.43 -10.86
N PHE A 182 -4.21 11.42 -10.80
CA PHE A 182 -5.62 11.85 -10.63
C PHE A 182 -5.86 12.32 -9.20
N MET A 183 -6.62 13.39 -9.19
CA MET A 183 -7.08 13.89 -7.86
C MET A 183 -8.22 13.02 -7.32
N LEU A 184 -7.90 12.51 -6.09
CA LEU A 184 -8.96 11.72 -5.42
C LEU A 184 -9.58 12.56 -4.30
N LYS A 185 -10.89 12.79 -4.56
CA LYS A 185 -11.64 13.47 -3.49
C LYS A 185 -12.73 12.53 -2.96
N VAL A 186 -12.64 12.36 -1.62
CA VAL A 186 -13.63 11.44 -1.03
C VAL A 186 -14.33 12.16 0.13
N TYR A 187 -15.64 12.07 0.02
CA TYR A 187 -16.45 12.66 1.11
C TYR A 187 -17.33 11.57 1.72
N LEU A 188 -17.28 11.61 3.02
CA LEU A 188 -18.12 10.63 3.73
C LEU A 188 -19.24 11.37 4.49
N HIS A 189 -20.41 10.89 4.19
CA HIS A 189 -21.56 11.53 4.84
C HIS A 189 -22.35 10.48 5.62
N GLN A 190 -22.96 10.98 6.72
CA GLN A 190 -23.92 10.11 7.41
C GLN A 190 -25.24 10.01 6.62
N ALA A 191 -25.76 8.73 6.65
CA ALA A 191 -27.06 8.57 5.95
C ALA A 191 -28.21 8.99 6.87
N GLY A 192 -29.13 9.84 6.36
CA GLY A 192 -30.33 10.22 7.12
C GLY A 192 -31.45 9.18 7.02
N PRO A 193 -32.54 9.22 7.82
CA PRO A 193 -33.69 8.29 7.83
C PRO A 193 -34.39 8.24 6.46
N ASP A 194 -34.14 9.22 5.63
CA ASP A 194 -34.78 9.23 4.29
C ASP A 194 -33.82 8.70 3.22
N GLY A 195 -32.65 8.20 3.79
CA GLY A 195 -31.72 7.57 2.82
C GLY A 195 -30.84 8.61 2.10
N GLY A 196 -30.95 9.98 2.54
CA GLY A 196 -30.13 11.04 1.91
C GLY A 196 -28.95 11.42 2.82
N PRO A 197 -27.91 12.12 2.12
CA PRO A 197 -26.74 12.52 2.92
C PRO A 197 -27.08 13.63 3.91
N ARG A 198 -26.63 13.67 5.17
CA ARG A 198 -27.01 14.73 6.14
C ARG A 198 -25.75 15.51 6.55
N GLU A 199 -24.83 14.75 7.29
CA GLU A 199 -23.65 15.48 7.81
C GLU A 199 -22.36 14.87 7.22
N GLU A 200 -21.46 15.84 6.76
CA GLU A 200 -20.15 15.31 6.31
C GLU A 200 -19.29 14.91 7.53
N LEU A 201 -18.84 13.67 7.50
CA LEU A 201 -18.11 13.13 8.67
C LEU A 201 -16.60 13.13 8.41
N GLY A 202 -16.26 13.31 7.06
CA GLY A 202 -14.81 13.33 6.76
C GLY A 202 -14.60 13.48 5.25
N HIS A 203 -13.36 14.03 5.03
CA HIS A 203 -13.02 14.10 3.59
C HIS A 203 -11.52 13.87 3.40
N TYR A 204 -11.23 13.33 2.25
CA TYR A 204 -9.82 13.10 1.84
C TYR A 204 -9.58 13.67 0.44
N LEU A 205 -8.36 14.37 0.53
CA LEU A 205 -7.98 14.94 -0.79
C LEU A 205 -6.53 14.60 -1.08
N SER A 206 -6.34 13.91 -2.17
CA SER A 206 -4.94 13.68 -2.58
C SER A 206 -4.78 13.91 -4.09
N PRO A 207 -3.84 14.89 -4.35
CA PRO A 207 -3.64 15.26 -5.76
C PRO A 207 -2.82 14.20 -6.51
N HIS A 208 -2.29 13.06 -5.73
CA HIS A 208 -1.55 11.99 -6.44
C HIS A 208 -1.55 10.71 -5.60
N PRO A 209 -2.84 10.16 -5.58
CA PRO A 209 -2.70 8.95 -4.74
C PRO A 209 -1.76 7.92 -5.38
N ALA A 210 -0.65 7.57 -4.56
CA ALA A 210 0.27 6.55 -5.11
C ALA A 210 -0.48 5.23 -5.35
N ARG A 211 -0.34 4.82 -6.66
CA ARG A 211 -0.85 3.44 -6.86
C ARG A 211 -0.18 2.46 -5.89
N VAL A 212 -0.96 2.35 -4.81
CA VAL A 212 -0.36 1.47 -3.79
C VAL A 212 -1.36 0.33 -3.51
N MET A 213 -0.96 -0.92 -4.00
CA MET A 213 -1.83 -2.06 -3.63
C MET A 213 -1.85 -2.26 -2.12
N ASP A 214 -1.53 -1.10 -1.39
CA ASP A 214 -1.67 -1.17 0.07
C ASP A 214 -2.98 -0.49 0.49
N VAL A 215 -3.32 -0.84 1.74
CA VAL A 215 -4.54 -0.21 2.30
C VAL A 215 -4.18 1.16 2.88
N ILE A 216 -4.98 2.17 2.40
CA ILE A 216 -4.70 3.54 2.88
C ILE A 216 -5.88 3.97 3.78
N HIS A 217 -5.44 4.53 4.94
CA HIS A 217 -6.47 5.10 5.85
C HIS A 217 -6.80 6.54 5.42
N LEU A 218 -8.06 6.76 5.02
CA LEU A 218 -8.40 8.08 4.43
C LEU A 218 -8.86 9.05 5.53
N CYS A 219 -9.69 8.57 6.50
CA CYS A 219 -10.10 9.48 7.58
C CYS A 219 -10.71 8.66 8.72
N VAL A 220 -10.68 9.34 9.89
CA VAL A 220 -11.31 8.72 11.07
C VAL A 220 -12.79 9.18 11.15
N ILE A 221 -13.67 8.18 11.34
CA ILE A 221 -15.09 8.55 11.43
C ILE A 221 -15.40 8.89 12.90
N SER A 222 -15.50 10.25 13.19
CA SER A 222 -15.75 10.70 14.58
C SER A 222 -17.09 10.14 15.09
N ARG A 223 -17.03 9.55 16.36
CA ARG A 223 -18.22 9.02 17.07
C ARG A 223 -19.39 10.01 17.00
N VAL A 224 -20.27 9.80 16.07
CA VAL A 224 -21.52 10.59 16.18
C VAL A 224 -22.20 10.26 17.53
N THR A 225 -21.87 10.93 18.61
CA THR A 225 -22.41 10.93 19.98
C THR A 225 -23.75 10.18 20.04
N ASN A 226 -23.62 8.70 20.06
CA ASN A 226 -24.76 7.89 20.56
C ASN A 226 -25.21 6.87 19.51
N VAL A 227 -24.27 6.41 18.63
CA VAL A 227 -24.77 5.39 17.68
C VAL A 227 -23.60 4.45 17.32
N ASN A 228 -23.80 3.13 17.64
CA ASN A 228 -22.89 2.04 17.21
C ASN A 228 -22.59 2.09 15.71
N ILE A 229 -21.39 2.50 15.33
CA ILE A 229 -20.93 2.68 13.93
C ILE A 229 -21.23 1.41 13.11
N THR A 230 -21.32 0.30 13.75
CA THR A 230 -21.57 -0.97 13.02
C THR A 230 -23.01 -1.02 12.51
N GLN A 231 -23.88 -0.16 13.02
CA GLN A 231 -25.30 -0.20 12.58
C GLN A 231 -25.63 1.02 11.72
N GLN A 232 -24.57 1.79 11.39
CA GLN A 232 -24.82 3.03 10.64
C GLN A 232 -24.45 2.83 9.16
N SER A 233 -25.30 3.49 8.36
CA SER A 233 -24.97 3.50 6.92
C SER A 233 -24.40 4.86 6.52
N PHE A 234 -23.49 4.74 5.51
CA PHE A 234 -22.82 5.99 5.10
C PHE A 234 -22.97 6.17 3.58
N TYR A 235 -22.91 7.52 3.29
CA TYR A 235 -22.84 7.87 1.84
C TYR A 235 -21.43 8.31 1.47
N LEU A 236 -21.08 7.66 0.33
CA LEU A 236 -19.72 8.04 -0.11
C LEU A 236 -19.80 8.79 -1.45
N ARG A 237 -19.10 9.93 -1.35
CA ARG A 237 -18.90 10.65 -2.64
C ARG A 237 -17.42 10.63 -3.05
N VAL A 238 -17.29 10.11 -4.36
CA VAL A 238 -15.88 9.98 -4.77
C VAL A 238 -15.70 10.72 -6.11
N LEU A 239 -14.70 11.54 -6.09
CA LEU A 239 -14.33 12.19 -7.36
C LEU A 239 -12.90 11.81 -7.75
N ILE A 240 -12.86 11.15 -9.01
CA ILE A 240 -11.53 10.81 -9.56
C ILE A 240 -11.28 11.67 -10.80
N GLU A 241 -10.41 12.72 -10.59
CA GLU A 241 -10.19 13.67 -11.71
C GLU A 241 -8.81 13.46 -12.31
N ASP A 242 -8.84 13.43 -13.70
CA ASP A 242 -7.54 13.37 -14.40
C ASP A 242 -6.90 14.77 -14.44
N ARG A 243 -5.75 14.93 -13.83
CA ARG A 243 -5.18 16.30 -14.01
C ARG A 243 -4.41 16.37 -15.34
N ALA A 244 -5.11 16.73 -16.49
CA ALA A 244 -4.44 17.07 -17.76
C ALA A 244 -3.15 17.86 -17.50
#